data_AF-A0A661XP99-F1
#
_entry.id   AF-A0A661XP99-F1
#
_cell.length_a   1.000
_cell.length_b   1.000
_cell.length_c   1.000
_cell.angle_alpha   90.00
_cell.angle_beta   90.00
_cell.angle_gamma   90.00
#
_symmetry.space_group_name_H-M   'P 1'
#
loop_
_entity.id
_entity.type
_entity.pdbx_description
1 polymer ?
#
loop_
_entity_poly.entity_id
_entity_poly.type
_entity_poly.pdbx_seq_one_letter_code
_entity_poly.pdbx_strand_id
1 'polypeptide(L)'
;MAMGAIGILIIGLLYFIKKDKERGVLSLTTSAWCLYLISVVKFLPQKYFLIAAVIMTVITVLYLVKKKKLVRLQTFAGGLIFLTAITMVAQPQDERYYLLNIKYNYHIEQDYWAWDKYSWFLYLDGKKEEAQQANDRAMSIVIKSGDEAMKKLIADHQAKLKSNDWHRFK
;
A
#
# COMPACT_ATOMS: atom_id res chain seq x y z
N MET A 1 7.20 -5.29 9.20
CA MET A 1 6.30 -4.11 9.20
C MET A 1 4.92 -4.40 9.80
N ALA A 2 4.18 -5.45 9.39
CA ALA A 2 2.85 -5.74 9.95
C ALA A 2 2.85 -5.95 11.48
N MET A 3 3.84 -6.66 12.02
CA MET A 3 3.95 -6.89 13.48
C MET A 3 4.16 -5.59 14.28
N GLY A 4 4.82 -4.58 13.72
CA GLY A 4 4.99 -3.28 14.36
C GLY A 4 3.69 -2.49 14.46
N ALA A 5 2.89 -2.47 13.38
CA ALA A 5 1.57 -1.83 13.40
C ALA A 5 0.60 -2.53 14.37
N ILE A 6 0.61 -3.87 14.41
CA ILE A 6 -0.16 -4.67 15.36
C ILE A 6 0.29 -4.41 16.80
N GLY A 7 1.59 -4.34 17.06
CA GLY A 7 2.15 -4.02 18.38
C GLY A 7 1.70 -2.65 18.88
N ILE A 8 1.74 -1.61 18.03
CA ILE A 8 1.26 -0.27 18.38
C ILE A 8 -0.27 -0.28 18.62
N LEU A 9 -1.02 -1.10 17.88
CA LEU A 9 -2.47 -1.26 18.06
C LEU A 9 -2.81 -1.88 19.42
N ILE A 10 -2.09 -2.95 19.80
CA ILE A 10 -2.23 -3.61 21.10
C ILE A 10 -1.85 -2.65 22.23
N ILE A 11 -0.73 -1.94 22.11
CA ILE A 11 -0.30 -0.94 23.09
C ILE A 11 -1.33 0.20 23.21
N GLY A 12 -1.87 0.67 22.08
CA GLY A 12 -2.91 1.69 22.04
C GLY A 12 -4.21 1.26 22.73
N LEU A 13 -4.66 0.03 22.49
CA LEU A 13 -5.81 -0.56 23.18
C LEU A 13 -5.56 -0.68 24.68
N LEU A 14 -4.37 -1.15 25.09
CA LEU A 14 -4.00 -1.25 26.50
C LEU A 14 -3.96 0.12 27.20
N TYR A 15 -3.47 1.17 26.53
CA TYR A 15 -3.50 2.53 27.08
C TYR A 15 -4.91 3.13 27.11
N PHE A 16 -5.76 2.80 26.13
CA PHE A 16 -7.16 3.25 26.10
C PHE A 16 -8.00 2.61 27.20
N ILE A 17 -7.74 1.33 27.53
CA ILE A 17 -8.36 0.61 28.64
C ILE A 17 -7.84 1.12 29.99
N LYS A 18 -6.55 1.51 30.07
CA LYS A 18 -5.98 2.18 31.25
C LYS A 18 -6.43 3.66 31.32
N LYS A 19 -6.26 4.30 32.48
CA LYS A 19 -6.75 5.69 32.75
C LYS A 19 -6.13 6.79 31.86
N ASP A 20 -5.17 6.49 30.97
CA ASP A 20 -4.54 7.45 30.05
C ASP A 20 -5.21 7.45 28.66
N LYS A 21 -6.47 7.87 28.64
CA LYS A 21 -7.30 7.92 27.43
C LYS A 21 -6.70 8.78 26.32
N GLU A 22 -5.88 9.78 26.65
CA GLU A 22 -5.22 10.64 25.68
C GLU A 22 -4.21 9.86 24.84
N ARG A 23 -3.29 9.13 25.51
CA ARG A 23 -2.34 8.27 24.81
C ARG A 23 -3.04 7.15 24.06
N GLY A 24 -4.15 6.63 24.58
CA GLY A 24 -4.98 5.64 23.89
C GLY A 24 -5.49 6.14 22.54
N VAL A 25 -6.17 7.30 22.52
CA VAL A 25 -6.74 7.89 21.30
C VAL A 25 -5.66 8.23 20.27
N LEU A 26 -4.54 8.82 20.70
CA LEU A 26 -3.39 9.11 19.83
C LEU A 26 -2.77 7.86 19.21
N SER A 27 -2.62 6.80 20.02
CA SER A 27 -2.06 5.52 19.57
C SER A 27 -2.98 4.84 18.56
N LEU A 28 -4.29 4.82 18.81
CA LEU A 28 -5.27 4.24 17.89
C LEU A 28 -5.28 4.95 16.53
N THR A 29 -5.19 6.28 16.53
CA THR A 29 -5.12 7.07 15.29
C THR A 29 -3.84 6.81 14.53
N THR A 30 -2.71 6.78 15.24
CA THR A 30 -1.41 6.40 14.66
C THR A 30 -1.49 5.00 14.03
N SER A 31 -2.05 4.02 14.74
CA SER A 31 -2.24 2.67 14.23
C SER A 31 -3.14 2.62 12.99
N ALA A 32 -4.22 3.39 12.96
CA ALA A 32 -5.11 3.44 11.80
C ALA A 32 -4.38 3.96 10.55
N TRP A 33 -3.56 5.00 10.70
CA TRP A 33 -2.71 5.48 9.61
C TRP A 33 -1.61 4.48 9.21
N CYS A 34 -0.99 3.79 10.17
CA CYS A 34 -0.05 2.72 9.87
C CYS A 34 -0.70 1.56 9.10
N LEU A 35 -1.91 1.15 9.47
CA LEU A 35 -2.67 0.13 8.75
C LEU A 35 -3.03 0.60 7.34
N TYR A 36 -3.42 1.87 7.20
CA TYR A 36 -3.63 2.47 5.89
C TYR A 36 -2.37 2.41 5.03
N LEU A 37 -1.22 2.85 5.53
CA LEU A 37 0.05 2.79 4.80
C LEU A 37 0.45 1.36 4.43
N ILE A 38 0.25 0.38 5.32
CA ILE A 38 0.45 -1.03 5.00
C ILE A 38 -0.47 -1.46 3.86
N SER A 39 -1.74 -1.05 3.89
CA SER A 39 -2.70 -1.38 2.83
C SER A 39 -2.26 -0.82 1.48
N VAL A 40 -1.69 0.40 1.46
CA VAL A 40 -1.15 1.04 0.27
C VAL A 40 0.07 0.30 -0.26
N VAL A 41 1.05 0.01 0.61
CA VAL A 41 2.29 -0.71 0.23
C VAL A 41 1.99 -2.14 -0.23
N LYS A 42 0.98 -2.79 0.34
CA LYS A 42 0.58 -4.16 -0.01
C LYS A 42 -0.50 -4.22 -1.11
N PHE A 43 -0.93 -3.07 -1.65
CA PHE A 43 -1.97 -2.98 -2.68
C PHE A 43 -3.27 -3.71 -2.27
N LEU A 44 -3.65 -3.58 -0.99
CA LEU A 44 -4.91 -4.09 -0.42
C LEU A 44 -6.06 -3.09 -0.67
N PRO A 45 -7.33 -3.45 -0.40
CA PRO A 45 -8.47 -2.54 -0.51
C PRO A 45 -8.37 -1.29 0.40
N GLN A 46 -7.68 -0.26 -0.10
CA GLN A 46 -7.24 0.91 0.67
C GLN A 46 -8.37 1.81 1.18
N LYS A 47 -9.52 1.80 0.48
CA LYS A 47 -10.67 2.68 0.78
C LYS A 47 -11.16 2.52 2.21
N TYR A 48 -11.27 1.30 2.70
CA TYR A 48 -11.78 1.02 4.05
C TYR A 48 -10.81 1.50 5.14
N PHE A 49 -9.51 1.29 4.94
CA PHE A 49 -8.48 1.73 5.87
C PHE A 49 -8.35 3.26 5.90
N LEU A 50 -8.49 3.93 4.75
CA LEU A 50 -8.47 5.39 4.68
C LEU A 50 -9.64 6.00 5.45
N ILE A 51 -10.86 5.49 5.25
CA ILE A 51 -12.05 5.96 5.96
C ILE A 51 -11.86 5.81 7.47
N ALA A 52 -11.37 4.64 7.93
CA ALA A 52 -11.09 4.42 9.34
C ALA A 52 -10.05 5.40 9.91
N ALA A 53 -8.95 5.63 9.18
CA ALA A 53 -7.90 6.56 9.60
C ALA A 53 -8.39 8.01 9.69
N VAL A 54 -9.23 8.46 8.74
CA VAL A 54 -9.83 9.80 8.75
C VAL A 54 -10.80 9.95 9.94
N ILE A 55 -11.68 8.97 10.18
CA ILE A 55 -12.61 9.00 11.33
C ILE A 55 -11.83 9.11 12.65
N MET A 56 -10.80 8.29 12.82
CA MET A 56 -9.97 8.32 14.04
C MET A 56 -9.22 9.65 14.21
N THR A 57 -8.80 10.26 13.10
CA THR A 57 -8.19 11.60 13.11
C THR A 57 -9.18 12.65 13.61
N VAL A 58 -10.42 12.65 13.09
CA VAL A 58 -11.49 13.57 13.53
C VAL A 58 -11.78 13.39 15.02
N ILE A 59 -11.95 12.14 15.49
CA ILE A 59 -12.17 11.82 16.91
C ILE A 59 -11.04 12.38 17.78
N THR A 60 -9.80 12.19 17.34
CA THR A 60 -8.60 12.65 18.05
C THR A 60 -8.54 14.17 18.15
N VAL A 61 -8.77 14.87 17.03
CA VAL A 61 -8.77 16.33 16.99
C VAL A 61 -9.84 16.90 17.92
N LEU A 62 -11.08 16.39 17.84
CA LEU A 62 -12.18 16.83 18.72
C LEU A 62 -11.84 16.60 20.20
N TYR A 63 -11.25 15.45 20.53
CA TYR A 63 -10.85 15.13 21.89
C TYR A 63 -9.75 16.07 22.42
N LEU A 64 -8.72 16.34 21.62
CA LEU A 64 -7.60 17.20 22.01
C LEU A 64 -8.00 18.67 22.12
N VAL A 65 -8.85 19.16 21.22
CA VAL A 65 -9.41 20.53 21.28
C VAL A 65 -10.20 20.72 22.57
N LYS A 66 -11.07 19.76 22.92
CA LYS A 66 -11.81 19.80 24.20
C LYS A 66 -10.89 19.83 25.42
N LYS A 67 -9.70 19.22 25.34
CA LYS A 67 -8.71 19.17 26.43
C LYS A 67 -7.67 20.29 26.40
N LYS A 68 -7.67 21.16 25.38
CA LYS A 68 -6.68 22.25 25.16
C LYS A 68 -5.22 21.78 25.20
N LYS A 69 -4.92 20.55 24.76
CA LYS A 69 -3.58 19.92 24.83
C LYS A 69 -3.04 19.52 23.46
N LEU A 70 -2.75 20.50 22.60
CA LEU A 70 -2.34 20.23 21.22
C LEU A 70 -0.86 19.86 21.05
N VAL A 71 0.02 20.26 21.98
CA VAL A 71 1.48 20.25 21.74
C VAL A 71 2.15 19.10 22.47
N ARG A 72 2.18 17.91 21.86
CA ARG A 72 2.99 16.75 22.30
C ARG A 72 3.69 16.11 21.10
N LEU A 73 4.84 15.49 21.35
CA LEU A 73 5.66 14.76 20.36
C LEU A 73 4.85 13.71 19.57
N GLN A 74 3.85 13.08 20.21
CA GLN A 74 2.96 12.12 19.58
C GLN A 74 2.07 12.75 18.49
N THR A 75 1.64 14.00 18.67
CA THR A 75 0.89 14.76 17.66
C THR A 75 1.76 15.04 16.43
N PHE A 76 3.06 15.34 16.65
CA PHE A 76 4.01 15.56 15.57
C PHE A 76 4.28 14.27 14.77
N ALA A 77 4.54 13.15 15.46
CA ALA A 77 4.74 11.85 14.81
C ALA A 77 3.50 11.41 14.01
N GLY A 78 2.30 11.58 14.57
CA GLY A 78 1.05 11.33 13.86
C GLY A 78 0.87 12.22 12.63
N GLY A 79 1.24 13.51 12.74
CA GLY A 79 1.23 14.45 11.62
C GLY A 79 2.19 14.06 10.48
N LEU A 80 3.39 13.58 10.80
CA LEU A 80 4.34 13.11 9.79
C LEU A 80 3.83 11.88 9.04
N ILE A 81 3.23 10.93 9.76
CA ILE A 81 2.60 9.73 9.17
C ILE A 81 1.44 10.14 8.27
N PHE A 82 0.61 11.10 8.70
CA PHE A 82 -0.48 11.65 7.89
C PHE A 82 0.01 12.27 6.59
N LEU A 83 1.04 13.12 6.65
CA LEU A 83 1.63 13.75 5.47
C LEU A 83 2.20 12.70 4.50
N THR A 84 2.92 11.71 5.02
CA THR A 84 3.45 10.60 4.21
C THR A 84 2.33 9.79 3.54
N ALA A 85 1.22 9.60 4.24
CA ALA A 85 0.07 8.90 3.70
C ALA A 85 -0.60 9.70 2.57
N ILE A 86 -0.74 11.02 2.71
CA ILE A 86 -1.27 11.88 1.65
C ILE A 86 -0.41 11.83 0.39
N THR A 87 0.92 11.93 0.52
CA THR A 87 1.82 11.88 -0.64
C THR A 87 1.67 10.56 -1.40
N MET A 88 1.44 9.45 -0.68
CA MET A 88 1.23 8.14 -1.28
C MET A 88 -0.14 7.97 -1.95
N VAL A 89 -1.17 8.69 -1.49
CA VAL A 89 -2.50 8.73 -2.12
C VAL A 89 -2.45 9.45 -3.46
N ALA A 90 -1.70 10.56 -3.51
CA ALA A 90 -1.61 11.41 -4.69
C ALA A 90 -0.89 10.74 -5.86
N GLN A 91 -0.07 9.72 -5.58
CA GLN A 91 0.71 9.04 -6.60
C GLN A 91 -0.11 7.94 -7.33
N PRO A 92 -0.03 7.87 -8.68
CA PRO A 92 -0.57 6.77 -9.47
C PRO A 92 -0.14 5.38 -8.97
N GLN A 93 -0.97 4.35 -9.23
CA GLN A 93 -0.72 3.03 -8.66
C GLN A 93 0.49 2.35 -9.31
N ASP A 94 0.64 2.51 -10.62
CA ASP A 94 1.77 2.03 -11.39
C ASP A 94 3.11 2.60 -10.88
N GLU A 95 3.23 3.92 -10.71
CA GLU A 95 4.46 4.55 -10.26
C GLU A 95 4.82 4.12 -8.85
N ARG A 96 3.82 4.04 -7.97
CA ARG A 96 4.02 3.56 -6.61
C ARG A 96 4.47 2.09 -6.60
N TYR A 97 3.89 1.25 -7.44
CA TYR A 97 4.32 -0.15 -7.56
C TYR A 97 5.75 -0.25 -8.09
N TYR A 98 6.09 0.51 -9.12
CA TYR A 98 7.42 0.58 -9.70
C TYR A 98 8.46 0.97 -8.65
N LEU A 99 8.23 2.06 -7.90
CA LEU A 99 9.15 2.50 -6.85
C LEU A 99 9.36 1.44 -5.77
N LEU A 100 8.28 0.79 -5.31
CA LEU A 100 8.34 -0.12 -4.17
C LEU A 100 8.83 -1.53 -4.52
N ASN A 101 8.63 -2.00 -5.76
CA ASN A 101 8.86 -3.41 -6.13
C ASN A 101 9.85 -3.60 -7.29
N ILE A 102 10.11 -2.56 -8.10
CA ILE A 102 10.98 -2.67 -9.29
C ILE A 102 12.26 -1.86 -9.11
N LYS A 103 12.15 -0.54 -8.91
CA LYS A 103 13.29 0.39 -8.95
C LYS A 103 14.44 0.03 -8.01
N TYR A 104 14.13 -0.46 -6.82
CA TYR A 104 15.10 -0.80 -5.78
C TYR A 104 15.24 -2.31 -5.55
N ASN A 105 14.68 -3.15 -6.42
CA ASN A 105 14.78 -4.60 -6.31
C ASN A 105 16.04 -5.09 -7.02
N TYR A 106 17.00 -5.61 -6.25
CA TYR A 106 18.28 -6.12 -6.79
C TYR A 106 18.10 -7.39 -7.65
N HIS A 107 17.02 -8.13 -7.45
CA HIS A 107 16.71 -9.37 -8.17
C HIS A 107 15.67 -9.18 -9.27
N ILE A 108 15.39 -7.94 -9.67
CA ILE A 108 14.31 -7.62 -10.61
C ILE A 108 14.48 -8.25 -11.99
N GLU A 109 15.71 -8.59 -12.38
CA GLU A 109 16.01 -9.30 -13.64
C GLU A 109 15.57 -10.78 -13.61
N GLN A 110 15.22 -11.30 -12.44
CA GLN A 110 14.77 -12.68 -12.22
C GLN A 110 13.31 -12.76 -11.76
N ASP A 111 12.72 -11.61 -11.42
CA ASP A 111 11.39 -11.52 -10.82
C ASP A 111 10.31 -11.28 -11.90
N TYR A 112 9.94 -12.35 -12.61
CA TYR A 112 8.88 -12.29 -13.62
C TYR A 112 7.53 -11.87 -13.00
N TRP A 113 7.29 -12.17 -11.73
CA TRP A 113 6.04 -11.85 -11.04
C TRP A 113 5.88 -10.35 -10.80
N ALA A 114 6.95 -9.68 -10.36
CA ALA A 114 6.96 -8.23 -10.20
C ALA A 114 6.72 -7.51 -11.53
N TRP A 115 7.36 -7.97 -12.61
CA TRP A 115 7.15 -7.39 -13.95
C TRP A 115 5.74 -7.62 -14.48
N ASP A 116 5.20 -8.84 -14.35
CA ASP A 116 3.84 -9.15 -14.80
C ASP A 116 2.80 -8.34 -14.02
N LYS A 117 2.96 -8.24 -12.71
CA LYS A 117 2.05 -7.43 -11.87
C LYS A 117 2.18 -5.93 -12.15
N TYR A 118 3.38 -5.44 -12.46
CA TYR A 118 3.56 -4.06 -12.89
C TYR A 118 2.86 -3.77 -14.21
N SER A 119 2.92 -4.70 -15.18
CA SER A 119 2.19 -4.57 -16.44
C SER A 119 0.68 -4.40 -16.22
N TRP A 120 0.12 -5.08 -15.23
CA TRP A 120 -1.29 -4.93 -14.86
C TRP A 120 -1.61 -3.55 -14.29
N PHE A 121 -0.76 -2.98 -13.43
CA PHE A 121 -0.96 -1.62 -12.94
C PHE A 121 -0.89 -0.58 -14.06
N LEU A 122 0.08 -0.70 -14.97
CA LEU A 122 0.19 0.15 -16.16
C LEU A 122 -1.07 0.05 -17.03
N TYR A 123 -1.59 -1.16 -17.22
CA TYR A 123 -2.83 -1.37 -17.97
C TYR A 123 -4.03 -0.67 -17.32
N LEU A 124 -4.20 -0.79 -15.99
CA LEU A 124 -5.27 -0.11 -15.26
C LEU A 124 -5.17 1.41 -15.35
N ASP A 125 -3.95 1.95 -15.42
CA ASP A 125 -3.68 3.37 -15.59
C ASP A 125 -3.70 3.83 -17.06
N GLY A 126 -4.10 2.93 -17.99
CA GLY A 126 -4.30 3.23 -19.42
C GLY A 126 -3.02 3.24 -20.27
N LYS A 127 -1.87 2.93 -19.67
CA LYS A 127 -0.53 2.94 -20.30
C LYS A 127 -0.25 1.63 -21.04
N LYS A 128 -1.02 1.37 -22.11
CA LYS A 128 -1.05 0.05 -22.79
C LYS A 128 0.28 -0.39 -23.39
N GLU A 129 1.01 0.51 -24.03
CA GLU A 129 2.29 0.17 -24.66
C GLU A 129 3.34 -0.21 -23.62
N GLU A 130 3.42 0.56 -22.54
CA GLU A 130 4.31 0.29 -21.40
C GLU A 130 3.92 -1.01 -20.69
N ALA A 131 2.62 -1.27 -20.54
CA ALA A 131 2.11 -2.53 -20.01
C ALA A 131 2.58 -3.72 -20.87
N GLN A 132 2.48 -3.62 -22.20
CA GLN A 132 2.95 -4.66 -23.10
C GLN A 132 4.45 -4.90 -22.96
N GLN A 133 5.27 -3.85 -22.91
CA GLN A 133 6.72 -3.97 -22.71
C GLN A 133 7.08 -4.63 -21.37
N ALA A 134 6.38 -4.27 -20.29
CA ALA A 134 6.59 -4.87 -18.98
C ALA A 134 6.21 -6.37 -18.96
N ASN A 135 5.10 -6.74 -19.60
CA ASN A 135 4.68 -8.14 -19.72
C ASN A 135 5.63 -8.96 -20.61
N ASP A 136 6.11 -8.41 -21.72
CA ASP A 136 7.10 -9.06 -22.58
C ASP A 136 8.41 -9.33 -21.82
N ARG A 137 8.80 -8.40 -20.93
CA ARG A 137 9.94 -8.61 -20.03
C ARG A 137 9.68 -9.75 -19.05
N ALA A 138 8.50 -9.79 -18.41
CA ALA A 138 8.10 -10.90 -17.55
C ALA A 138 8.17 -12.25 -18.28
N MET A 139 7.65 -12.30 -19.52
CA MET A 139 7.70 -13.48 -20.39
C MET A 139 9.14 -13.92 -20.70
N SER A 140 10.02 -12.98 -21.00
CA SER A 140 11.43 -13.30 -21.26
C SER A 140 12.14 -13.91 -20.05
N ILE A 141 11.78 -13.46 -18.84
CA ILE A 141 12.37 -13.94 -17.58
C ILE A 141 11.83 -15.34 -17.25
N VAL A 142 10.52 -15.56 -17.36
CA VAL A 142 9.90 -16.86 -17.04
C VAL A 142 10.32 -17.97 -18.01
N ILE A 143 10.54 -17.64 -19.29
CA ILE A 143 11.10 -18.58 -20.27
C ILE A 143 12.50 -19.04 -19.84
N LYS A 144 13.34 -18.12 -19.35
CA LYS A 144 14.68 -18.44 -18.87
C LYS A 144 14.67 -19.24 -17.57
N SER A 145 13.66 -19.03 -16.71
CA SER A 145 13.54 -19.79 -15.45
C SER A 145 13.03 -21.22 -15.67
N GLY A 146 12.41 -21.52 -16.82
CA GLY A 146 11.84 -22.84 -17.12
C GLY A 146 10.53 -23.14 -16.37
N ASP A 147 9.87 -22.12 -15.82
CA ASP A 147 8.62 -22.27 -15.07
C ASP A 147 7.42 -22.28 -16.03
N GLU A 148 7.07 -23.47 -16.53
CA GLU A 148 6.01 -23.63 -17.53
C GLU A 148 4.61 -23.23 -17.01
N ALA A 149 4.36 -23.34 -15.71
CA ALA A 149 3.08 -22.93 -15.12
C ALA A 149 2.93 -21.40 -15.19
N MET A 150 3.98 -20.68 -14.76
CA MET A 150 3.98 -19.21 -14.81
C MET A 150 4.05 -18.68 -16.23
N LYS A 151 4.77 -19.35 -17.13
CA LYS A 151 4.80 -19.00 -18.55
C LYS A 151 3.41 -19.04 -19.19
N LYS A 152 2.63 -20.08 -18.90
CA LYS A 152 1.24 -20.17 -19.36
C LYS A 152 0.38 -19.03 -18.78
N LEU A 153 0.52 -18.75 -17.50
CA LEU A 153 -0.23 -17.66 -16.85
C LEU A 153 0.08 -16.29 -17.47
N ILE A 154 1.37 -15.98 -17.66
CA ILE A 154 1.81 -14.71 -18.25
C ILE A 154 1.36 -14.61 -19.73
N ALA A 155 1.32 -15.72 -20.47
CA ALA A 155 0.78 -15.73 -21.83
C ALA A 155 -0.73 -15.43 -21.87
N ASP A 156 -1.50 -15.99 -20.94
CA ASP A 156 -2.93 -15.69 -20.78
C ASP A 156 -3.14 -14.21 -20.44
N HIS A 157 -2.26 -13.63 -19.61
CA HIS A 157 -2.25 -12.19 -19.30
C HIS A 157 -1.94 -11.32 -20.51
N GLN A 158 -0.96 -11.73 -21.32
CA GLN A 158 -0.62 -11.05 -22.58
C GLN A 158 -1.80 -11.05 -23.57
N ALA A 159 -2.58 -12.14 -23.61
CA ALA A 159 -3.80 -12.21 -24.42
C ALA A 159 -4.87 -11.22 -23.92
N LYS A 160 -5.08 -11.12 -22.59
CA LYS A 160 -6.02 -10.17 -21.98
C LYS A 160 -5.62 -8.72 -22.17
N LEU A 161 -4.31 -8.41 -22.16
CA LEU A 161 -3.80 -7.07 -22.52
C LEU A 161 -4.23 -6.70 -23.94
N LYS A 162 -4.03 -7.60 -24.90
CA LYS A 162 -4.36 -7.39 -26.31
C LYS A 162 -5.87 -7.26 -26.56
N SER A 163 -6.67 -8.05 -25.85
CA SER A 163 -8.14 -7.98 -25.94
C SER A 163 -8.77 -6.87 -25.09
N ASN A 164 -7.96 -6.15 -24.32
CA ASN A 164 -8.41 -5.09 -23.41
C ASN A 164 -9.46 -5.57 -22.37
N ASP A 165 -9.26 -6.77 -21.81
CA ASP A 165 -10.15 -7.42 -20.82
C ASP A 165 -9.41 -7.83 -19.53
N TRP A 166 -8.35 -7.10 -19.15
CA TRP A 166 -7.56 -7.45 -17.96
C TRP A 166 -7.95 -6.70 -16.68
N HIS A 167 -9.20 -6.86 -16.25
CA HIS A 167 -9.72 -6.13 -15.09
C HIS A 167 -9.27 -6.67 -13.72
N ARG A 168 -8.78 -7.92 -13.67
CA ARG A 168 -8.35 -8.56 -12.43
C ARG A 168 -7.05 -9.32 -12.65
N PHE A 169 -6.09 -9.08 -11.78
CA PHE A 169 -4.89 -9.90 -11.65
C PHE A 169 -5.28 -11.20 -10.93
N LYS A 170 -5.09 -12.35 -11.58
CA LYS A 170 -5.38 -13.68 -11.02
C LYS A 170 -4.22 -14.61 -11.30
#